data_AF-A0A842XJP1-F1
#
_entry.id   AF-A0A842XJP1-F1
#
_cell.length_a   1.000
_cell.length_b   1.000
_cell.length_c   1.000
_cell.angle_alpha   90.00
_cell.angle_beta   90.00
_cell.angle_gamma   90.00
#
_symmetry.space_group_name_H-M   'P 1'
#
loop_
_entity.id
_entity.type
_entity.pdbx_description
1 polymer ?
#
loop_
_entity_poly.entity_id
_entity_poly.type
_entity_poly.pdbx_seq_one_letter_code
_entity_poly.pdbx_strand_id
1 'polypeptide(L)'
;MSSEITNLINSYMQQAESLLAQIHQLQARFKSPGTEVVKDLLGEVGGAWGEALLESTMGRRWGKKLTKGLLTQQQEQQLALEEQRIEYAFSGLVSNLSSFFSSISIKKPGLKPEGNSYILSGKLAKTQEHVRLETRIKKLIATLQAIRTEPLIYNRDIPQLLEQERAKKVMEGKPYETLKELETKLRGFISSKLESITPNWWKERIPDDVRKRAEERKAKNEKLWPWHTQKDLHPIHYIDFTDYVKIITRKDNWEGIFVAVFKEKEIISVKLKELESIRNAIAHSRELDNEETEKFRIYAREILKTVR
;
A
#
# COMPACT_ATOMS: atom_id res chain seq x y z
N MET A 1 1.00 9.83 7.32
CA MET A 1 1.04 8.47 7.89
C MET A 1 2.46 7.91 7.98
N SER A 2 3.21 7.80 6.87
CA SER A 2 4.61 7.34 6.91
C SER A 2 5.54 8.16 7.85
N SER A 3 5.33 9.48 7.92
CA SER A 3 6.08 10.38 8.80
C SER A 3 5.88 10.11 10.30
N GLU A 4 4.67 9.75 10.72
CA GLU A 4 4.33 9.50 12.12
C GLU A 4 4.99 8.21 12.63
N ILE A 5 4.87 7.12 11.86
CA ILE A 5 5.52 5.83 12.17
C ILE A 5 7.04 6.02 12.27
N THR A 6 7.62 6.77 11.32
CA THR A 6 9.05 7.09 11.32
C THR A 6 9.48 7.86 12.56
N ASN A 7 8.70 8.85 12.99
CA ASN A 7 8.97 9.62 14.20
C ASN A 7 8.91 8.75 15.46
N LEU A 8 7.94 7.84 15.57
CA LEU A 8 7.85 6.89 16.68
C LEU A 8 9.07 5.96 16.72
N ILE A 9 9.48 5.41 15.59
CA ILE A 9 10.70 4.57 15.52
C ILE A 9 11.94 5.36 15.95
N ASN A 10 12.08 6.60 15.49
CA ASN A 10 13.20 7.45 15.90
C ASN A 10 13.19 7.72 17.42
N SER A 11 12.01 7.93 18.03
CA SER A 11 11.88 8.10 19.48
C SER A 11 12.33 6.84 20.23
N TYR A 12 11.92 5.64 19.79
CA TYR A 12 12.38 4.38 20.40
C TYR A 12 13.88 4.16 20.21
N MET A 13 14.44 4.53 19.05
CA MET A 13 15.88 4.49 18.81
C MET A 13 16.64 5.38 19.79
N GLN A 14 16.20 6.62 19.98
CA GLN A 14 16.82 7.56 20.93
C GLN A 14 16.79 7.02 22.37
N GLN A 15 15.67 6.41 22.78
CA GLN A 15 15.59 5.76 24.09
C GLN A 15 16.57 4.59 24.22
N ALA A 16 16.69 3.74 23.20
CA ALA A 16 17.65 2.64 23.20
C ALA A 16 19.12 3.12 23.20
N GLU A 17 19.44 4.18 22.46
CA GLU A 17 20.76 4.83 22.46
C GLU A 17 21.10 5.44 23.83
N SER A 18 20.11 6.06 24.50
CA SER A 18 20.27 6.56 25.87
C SER A 18 20.61 5.43 26.85
N LEU A 19 19.91 4.29 26.78
CA LEU A 19 20.22 3.12 27.61
C LEU A 19 21.62 2.57 27.31
N LEU A 20 22.04 2.55 26.04
CA LEU A 20 23.39 2.13 25.67
C LEU A 20 24.46 3.07 26.26
N ALA A 21 24.23 4.37 26.20
CA ALA A 21 25.11 5.38 26.77
C ALA A 21 25.22 5.23 28.29
N GLN A 22 24.11 4.94 28.99
CA GLN A 22 24.12 4.65 30.43
C GLN A 22 25.01 3.44 30.74
N ILE A 23 24.90 2.34 29.98
CA ILE A 23 25.79 1.17 30.15
C ILE A 23 27.25 1.55 29.95
N HIS A 24 27.57 2.36 28.94
CA HIS A 24 28.95 2.80 28.69
C HIS A 24 29.48 3.69 29.81
N GLN A 25 28.66 4.59 30.35
CA GLN A 25 28.99 5.42 31.51
C GLN A 25 29.24 4.57 32.76
N LEU A 26 28.38 3.58 33.03
CA LEU A 26 28.61 2.61 34.10
C LEU A 26 29.96 1.91 33.91
N GLN A 27 30.18 1.30 32.75
CA GLN A 27 31.44 0.60 32.47
C GLN A 27 32.67 1.52 32.56
N ALA A 28 32.56 2.81 32.22
CA ALA A 28 33.64 3.78 32.32
C ALA A 28 33.95 4.17 33.77
N ARG A 29 32.93 4.38 34.61
CA ARG A 29 33.09 4.65 36.05
C ARG A 29 33.90 3.57 36.76
N PHE A 30 33.72 2.31 36.35
CA PHE A 30 34.44 1.16 36.91
C PHE A 30 35.73 0.80 36.15
N LYS A 31 36.06 1.48 35.05
CA LYS A 31 37.34 1.35 34.31
C LYS A 31 38.32 2.49 34.58
N SER A 32 37.85 3.63 35.09
CA SER A 32 38.73 4.72 35.52
C SER A 32 39.60 4.20 36.66
N PRO A 33 40.94 4.22 36.55
CA PRO A 33 41.80 3.93 37.67
C PRO A 33 41.48 4.94 38.76
N GLY A 34 41.06 4.48 39.94
CA GLY A 34 41.04 5.30 41.13
C GLY A 34 42.47 5.76 41.37
N THR A 35 42.73 7.05 41.14
CA THR A 35 44.03 7.71 41.39
C THR A 35 44.46 7.61 42.85
N GLU A 36 43.55 7.27 43.78
CA GLU A 36 43.85 6.93 45.17
C GLU A 36 44.33 5.47 45.36
N VAL A 37 43.71 4.50 44.67
CA VAL A 37 44.05 3.07 44.83
C VAL A 37 45.40 2.74 44.17
N VAL A 38 45.74 3.45 43.09
CA VAL A 38 47.03 3.29 42.40
C VAL A 38 48.20 3.84 43.24
N LYS A 39 47.97 4.83 44.11
CA LYS A 39 49.03 5.36 44.99
C LYS A 39 49.45 4.37 46.07
N ASP A 40 48.51 3.63 46.65
CA ASP A 40 48.82 2.59 47.65
C ASP A 40 49.52 1.37 47.02
N LEU A 41 49.18 1.04 45.75
CA LEU A 41 49.81 -0.07 45.01
C LEU A 41 51.20 0.26 44.45
N LEU A 42 51.49 1.54 44.17
CA LEU A 42 52.81 2.00 43.70
C LEU A 42 53.89 1.95 44.80
N GLY A 43 53.51 1.70 46.06
CA GLY A 43 54.44 1.58 47.18
C GLY A 43 55.17 0.24 47.27
N GLU A 44 54.62 -0.85 46.72
CA GLU A 44 55.16 -2.21 47.00
C GLU A 44 55.60 -3.06 45.81
N VAL A 45 55.25 -2.75 44.55
CA VAL A 45 55.77 -3.55 43.41
C VAL A 45 56.09 -2.66 42.22
N GLY A 46 57.39 -2.52 41.96
CA GLY A 46 57.92 -1.71 40.87
C GLY A 46 57.57 -2.24 39.47
N GLY A 47 57.28 -1.30 38.58
CA GLY A 47 57.72 -1.31 37.18
C GLY A 47 56.98 -2.19 36.17
N ALA A 48 56.51 -1.53 35.10
CA ALA A 48 56.27 -2.09 33.75
C ALA A 48 54.94 -2.81 33.42
N TRP A 49 53.84 -2.52 34.13
CA TRP A 49 52.51 -3.03 33.75
C TRP A 49 51.49 -1.95 33.33
N GLY A 50 51.80 -0.67 33.55
CA GLY A 50 50.83 0.44 33.40
C GLY A 50 50.41 0.75 31.96
N GLU A 51 51.34 0.69 31.00
CA GLU A 51 51.07 1.15 29.62
C GLU A 51 50.52 0.05 28.70
N ALA A 52 50.93 -1.22 28.89
CA ALA A 52 50.48 -2.33 28.04
C ALA A 52 49.04 -2.84 28.34
N LEU A 53 48.49 -2.51 29.51
CA LEU A 53 47.14 -2.94 29.94
C LEU A 53 46.02 -2.06 29.36
N LEU A 54 46.32 -0.80 29.00
CA LEU A 54 45.34 0.17 28.53
C LEU A 54 44.95 -0.02 27.05
N GLU A 55 45.84 -0.58 26.22
CA GLU A 55 45.65 -0.55 24.76
C GLU A 55 45.18 -1.86 24.11
N SER A 56 45.12 -2.99 24.84
CA SER A 56 44.72 -4.26 24.22
C SER A 56 43.26 -4.65 24.50
N THR A 57 42.60 -5.19 23.48
CA THR A 57 41.29 -5.87 23.60
C THR A 57 41.32 -7.06 24.58
N MET A 58 42.51 -7.58 24.91
CA MET A 58 42.74 -8.54 26.00
C MET A 58 42.69 -7.91 27.40
N GLY A 59 43.06 -6.63 27.55
CA GLY A 59 42.97 -5.87 28.81
C GLY A 59 41.55 -5.75 29.38
N ARG A 60 40.51 -5.81 28.53
CA ARG A 60 39.10 -5.81 28.99
C ARG A 60 38.68 -7.12 29.68
N ARG A 61 39.30 -8.26 29.33
CA ARG A 61 39.00 -9.58 29.94
C ARG A 61 39.71 -9.74 31.29
N TRP A 62 40.94 -9.26 31.39
CA TRP A 62 41.71 -9.27 32.64
C TRP A 62 41.28 -8.15 33.59
N GLY A 63 40.94 -6.97 33.06
CA GLY A 63 40.42 -5.84 33.84
C GLY A 63 39.16 -6.17 34.64
N LYS A 64 38.20 -6.93 34.08
CA LYS A 64 36.98 -7.37 34.82
C LYS A 64 37.25 -8.37 35.95
N LYS A 65 38.30 -9.18 35.85
CA LYS A 65 38.71 -10.12 36.91
C LYS A 65 39.52 -9.40 37.99
N LEU A 66 40.34 -8.43 37.60
CA LEU A 66 41.12 -7.60 38.53
C LEU A 66 40.24 -6.59 39.28
N THR A 67 39.26 -5.95 38.63
CA THR A 67 38.33 -5.02 39.30
C THR A 67 37.41 -5.72 40.28
N LYS A 68 36.97 -6.95 40.01
CA LYS A 68 36.22 -7.78 40.98
C LYS A 68 37.02 -8.12 42.25
N GLY A 69 38.34 -8.11 42.20
CA GLY A 69 39.19 -8.27 43.40
C GLY A 69 39.46 -6.95 44.14
N LEU A 70 39.13 -5.80 43.54
CA LEU A 70 39.44 -4.45 44.02
C LEU A 70 38.19 -3.64 44.43
N LEU A 71 36.98 -4.11 44.11
CA LEU A 71 35.72 -3.45 44.44
C LEU A 71 35.27 -3.81 45.86
N THR A 72 34.78 -2.82 46.61
CA THR A 72 34.13 -3.11 47.89
C THR A 72 32.77 -3.79 47.64
N GLN A 73 32.35 -4.65 48.56
CA GLN A 73 31.04 -5.33 48.50
C GLN A 73 29.88 -4.34 48.27
N GLN A 74 29.98 -3.12 48.82
CA GLN A 74 29.00 -2.05 48.63
C GLN A 74 28.99 -1.51 47.20
N GLN A 75 30.15 -1.35 46.56
CA GLN A 75 30.26 -0.91 45.16
C GLN A 75 29.74 -1.97 44.19
N GLU A 76 30.00 -3.26 44.46
CA GLU A 76 29.43 -4.36 43.66
C GLU A 76 27.90 -4.38 43.73
N GLN A 77 27.32 -4.16 44.92
CA GLN A 77 25.87 -4.06 45.09
C GLN A 77 25.27 -2.86 44.36
N GLN A 78 25.93 -1.71 44.39
CA GLN A 78 25.48 -0.52 43.65
C GLN A 78 25.52 -0.73 42.13
N LEU A 79 26.59 -1.32 41.62
CA LEU A 79 26.69 -1.67 40.19
C LEU A 79 25.58 -2.62 39.77
N ALA A 80 25.33 -3.67 40.54
CA ALA A 80 24.26 -4.64 40.25
C ALA A 80 22.87 -3.97 40.22
N LEU A 81 22.61 -3.04 41.15
CA LEU A 81 21.37 -2.29 41.20
C LEU A 81 21.18 -1.39 39.97
N GLU A 82 22.23 -0.67 39.55
CA GLU A 82 22.19 0.17 38.35
C GLU A 82 22.02 -0.66 37.07
N GLU A 83 22.74 -1.78 36.93
CA GLU A 83 22.56 -2.72 35.82
C GLU A 83 21.12 -3.27 35.77
N GLN A 84 20.54 -3.63 36.92
CA GLN A 84 19.16 -4.10 37.02
C GLN A 84 18.14 -3.04 36.62
N ARG A 85 18.37 -1.77 36.98
CA ARG A 85 17.50 -0.65 36.56
C ARG A 85 17.50 -0.45 35.05
N ILE A 86 18.67 -0.55 34.41
CA ILE A 86 18.78 -0.45 32.94
C ILE A 86 18.10 -1.65 32.27
N GLU A 87 18.28 -2.85 32.79
CA GLU A 87 17.61 -4.07 32.29
C GLU A 87 16.08 -3.94 32.35
N TYR A 88 15.55 -3.41 33.46
CA TYR A 88 14.11 -3.14 33.62
C TYR A 88 13.60 -2.10 32.61
N ALA A 89 14.31 -0.98 32.46
CA ALA A 89 13.96 0.05 31.49
C ALA A 89 14.00 -0.47 30.04
N PHE A 90 15.01 -1.28 29.71
CA PHE A 90 15.13 -1.94 28.42
C PHE A 90 13.96 -2.90 28.16
N SER A 91 13.59 -3.71 29.16
CA SER A 91 12.46 -4.64 29.06
C SER A 91 11.14 -3.90 28.82
N GLY A 92 10.91 -2.76 29.49
CA GLY A 92 9.75 -1.90 29.24
C GLY A 92 9.73 -1.33 27.82
N LEU A 93 10.88 -0.87 27.33
CA LEU A 93 11.04 -0.40 25.95
C LEU A 93 10.72 -1.50 24.93
N VAL A 94 11.22 -2.73 25.15
CA VAL A 94 10.94 -3.89 24.28
C VAL A 94 9.46 -4.25 24.30
N SER A 95 8.81 -4.20 25.47
CA SER A 95 7.36 -4.43 25.59
C SER A 95 6.55 -3.41 24.78
N ASN A 96 6.89 -2.13 24.91
CA ASN A 96 6.23 -1.06 24.15
C ASN A 96 6.45 -1.22 22.64
N LEU A 97 7.68 -1.55 22.22
CA LEU A 97 7.99 -1.86 20.83
C LEU A 97 7.22 -3.08 20.33
N SER A 98 7.05 -4.11 21.15
CA SER A 98 6.27 -5.29 20.78
C SER A 98 4.82 -4.92 20.49
N SER A 99 4.19 -4.12 21.36
CA SER A 99 2.83 -3.61 21.13
C SER A 99 2.77 -2.76 19.86
N PHE A 100 3.71 -1.84 19.68
CA PHE A 100 3.76 -0.97 18.50
C PHE A 100 3.95 -1.77 17.21
N PHE A 101 4.92 -2.69 17.16
CA PHE A 101 5.19 -3.53 16.00
C PHE A 101 4.02 -4.44 15.66
N SER A 102 3.24 -4.88 16.65
CA SER A 102 2.01 -5.64 16.37
C SER A 102 0.95 -4.83 15.62
N SER A 103 1.00 -3.49 15.71
CA SER A 103 0.07 -2.55 15.08
C SER A 103 0.46 -2.08 13.68
N ILE A 104 1.68 -2.40 13.22
CA ILE A 104 2.21 -1.96 11.93
C ILE A 104 2.67 -3.16 11.07
N SER A 105 2.71 -2.94 9.75
CA SER A 105 3.14 -3.92 8.76
C SER A 105 4.09 -3.29 7.74
N ILE A 106 4.82 -4.14 7.02
CA ILE A 106 5.65 -3.75 5.87
C ILE A 106 4.78 -3.83 4.61
N LYS A 107 4.64 -2.70 3.91
CA LYS A 107 3.96 -2.60 2.63
C LYS A 107 4.77 -3.32 1.55
N LYS A 108 4.27 -4.44 1.06
CA LYS A 108 4.89 -5.23 -0.02
C LYS A 108 3.82 -5.80 -0.95
N PRO A 109 4.17 -6.16 -2.21
CA PRO A 109 3.24 -6.82 -3.11
C PRO A 109 2.62 -8.07 -2.47
N GLY A 110 1.29 -8.22 -2.61
CA GLY A 110 0.56 -9.35 -2.03
C GLY A 110 0.32 -9.24 -0.52
N LEU A 111 0.40 -8.04 0.05
CA LEU A 111 -0.02 -7.80 1.42
C LEU A 111 -1.50 -8.21 1.62
N LYS A 112 -1.76 -8.99 2.66
CA LYS A 112 -3.12 -9.43 3.01
C LYS A 112 -3.78 -8.43 3.98
N PRO A 113 -5.12 -8.43 4.11
CA PRO A 113 -5.83 -7.54 5.03
C PRO A 113 -5.37 -7.65 6.49
N GLU A 114 -4.95 -8.85 6.91
CA GLU A 114 -4.45 -9.09 8.27
C GLU A 114 -3.05 -8.50 8.51
N GLY A 115 -2.37 -8.06 7.44
CA GLY A 115 -1.02 -7.51 7.49
C GLY A 115 0.07 -8.58 7.62
N ASN A 116 1.25 -8.15 8.05
CA ASN A 116 2.43 -8.99 8.21
C ASN A 116 3.32 -8.56 9.39
N SER A 117 2.71 -7.99 10.43
CA SER A 117 3.36 -7.52 11.66
C SER A 117 4.26 -8.57 12.32
N TYR A 118 3.93 -9.86 12.17
CA TYR A 118 4.74 -10.99 12.66
C TYR A 118 6.21 -10.94 12.19
N ILE A 119 6.49 -10.33 11.03
CA ILE A 119 7.86 -10.14 10.53
C ILE A 119 8.63 -9.19 11.46
N LEU A 120 8.02 -8.07 11.86
CA LEU A 120 8.62 -7.08 12.75
C LEU A 120 8.74 -7.63 14.17
N SER A 121 7.71 -8.31 14.66
CA SER A 121 7.73 -9.02 15.94
C SER A 121 8.85 -10.08 15.99
N GLY A 122 9.03 -10.85 14.91
CA GLY A 122 10.12 -11.82 14.80
C GLY A 122 11.51 -11.17 14.77
N LYS A 123 11.67 -10.03 14.05
CA LYS A 123 12.92 -9.25 14.08
C LYS A 123 13.22 -8.76 15.50
N LEU A 124 12.22 -8.27 16.23
CA LEU A 124 12.36 -7.83 17.62
C LEU A 124 12.74 -8.98 18.54
N ALA A 125 12.07 -10.13 18.45
CA ALA A 125 12.35 -11.30 19.28
C ALA A 125 13.81 -11.76 19.18
N LYS A 126 14.37 -11.79 17.96
CA LYS A 126 15.78 -12.14 17.72
C LYS A 126 16.78 -11.25 18.45
N THR A 127 16.43 -9.99 18.69
CA THR A 127 17.32 -9.07 19.45
C THR A 127 17.46 -9.50 20.91
N GLN A 128 16.51 -10.28 21.43
CA GLN A 128 16.42 -10.68 22.83
C GLN A 128 17.12 -12.03 23.10
N GLU A 129 17.49 -12.79 22.08
CA GLU A 129 18.18 -14.09 22.21
C GLU A 129 19.62 -13.96 22.76
N HIS A 130 20.17 -12.75 22.78
CA HIS A 130 21.52 -12.51 23.26
C HIS A 130 21.59 -12.41 24.78
N VAL A 131 22.56 -13.08 25.39
CA VAL A 131 22.73 -13.10 26.86
C VAL A 131 23.11 -11.71 27.43
N ARG A 132 23.88 -10.91 26.69
CA ARG A 132 24.39 -9.61 27.20
C ARG A 132 23.44 -8.46 26.87
N LEU A 133 23.05 -7.69 27.88
CA LEU A 133 22.20 -6.49 27.74
C LEU A 133 22.73 -5.50 26.71
N GLU A 134 24.02 -5.13 26.78
CA GLU A 134 24.66 -4.22 25.81
C GLU A 134 24.51 -4.74 24.36
N THR A 135 24.65 -6.05 24.16
CA THR A 135 24.51 -6.68 22.85
C THR A 135 23.05 -6.65 22.38
N ARG A 136 22.09 -6.94 23.26
CA ARG A 136 20.65 -6.83 22.95
C ARG A 136 20.28 -5.41 22.53
N ILE A 137 20.73 -4.39 23.26
CA ILE A 137 20.46 -2.98 22.94
C ILE A 137 21.08 -2.59 21.58
N LYS A 138 22.35 -2.93 21.34
CA LYS A 138 23.01 -2.66 20.04
C LYS A 138 22.28 -3.32 18.87
N LYS A 139 21.84 -4.57 19.05
CA LYS A 139 21.07 -5.30 18.03
C LYS A 139 19.68 -4.70 17.83
N LEU A 140 19.05 -4.21 18.89
CA LEU A 140 17.78 -3.48 18.79
C LEU A 140 17.94 -2.21 17.97
N ILE A 141 18.95 -1.37 18.27
CA ILE A 141 19.21 -0.14 17.51
C ILE A 141 19.42 -0.44 16.03
N ALA A 142 20.27 -1.43 15.70
CA ALA A 142 20.49 -1.84 14.31
C ALA A 142 19.21 -2.35 13.62
N THR A 143 18.37 -3.07 14.37
CA THR A 143 17.08 -3.56 13.87
C THR A 143 16.10 -2.42 13.60
N LEU A 144 16.02 -1.44 14.51
CA LEU A 144 15.19 -0.25 14.33
C LEU A 144 15.64 0.60 13.14
N GLN A 145 16.96 0.76 12.94
CA GLN A 145 17.52 1.43 11.76
C GLN A 145 17.09 0.75 10.46
N ALA A 146 17.15 -0.59 10.41
CA ALA A 146 16.70 -1.35 9.24
C ALA A 146 15.18 -1.28 9.03
N ILE A 147 14.38 -1.30 10.10
CA ILE A 147 12.91 -1.19 10.00
C ILE A 147 12.51 0.20 9.54
N ARG A 148 13.22 1.26 9.98
CA ARG A 148 12.95 2.64 9.57
C ARG A 148 13.01 2.86 8.06
N THR A 149 13.83 2.09 7.34
CA THR A 149 13.97 2.18 5.88
C THR A 149 12.88 1.41 5.11
N GLU A 150 12.08 0.61 5.80
CA GLU A 150 11.00 -0.16 5.17
C GLU A 150 9.78 0.75 4.91
N PRO A 151 8.99 0.46 3.86
CA PRO A 151 7.73 1.16 3.63
C PRO A 151 6.67 0.66 4.62
N LEU A 152 6.54 1.33 5.76
CA LEU A 152 5.64 0.90 6.85
C LEU A 152 4.23 1.49 6.71
N ILE A 153 3.25 0.75 7.23
CA ILE A 153 1.84 1.15 7.28
C ILE A 153 1.20 0.63 8.58
N TYR A 154 0.24 1.35 9.14
CA TYR A 154 -0.56 0.80 10.24
C TYR A 154 -1.54 -0.27 9.73
N ASN A 155 -1.75 -1.31 10.53
CA ASN A 155 -2.65 -2.40 10.19
C ASN A 155 -4.09 -1.92 9.95
N ARG A 156 -4.53 -0.89 10.70
CA ARG A 156 -5.85 -0.26 10.51
C ARG A 156 -6.04 0.38 9.13
N ASP A 157 -4.96 0.77 8.46
CA ASP A 157 -5.01 1.46 7.16
C ASP A 157 -4.85 0.49 5.97
N ILE A 158 -4.50 -0.78 6.23
CA ILE A 158 -4.31 -1.81 5.19
C ILE A 158 -5.58 -2.04 4.36
N PRO A 159 -6.79 -2.18 4.94
CA PRO A 159 -7.99 -2.39 4.14
C PRO A 159 -8.22 -1.29 3.10
N GLN A 160 -8.03 -0.03 3.51
CA GLN A 160 -8.18 1.12 2.63
C GLN A 160 -7.12 1.12 1.52
N LEU A 161 -5.86 0.80 1.84
CA LEU A 161 -4.80 0.66 0.86
C LEU A 161 -5.16 -0.41 -0.19
N LEU A 162 -5.63 -1.58 0.25
CA LEU A 162 -5.97 -2.68 -0.66
C LEU A 162 -7.17 -2.33 -1.55
N GLU A 163 -8.14 -1.59 -1.02
CA GLU A 163 -9.25 -1.07 -1.81
C GLU A 163 -8.77 -0.08 -2.88
N GLN A 164 -7.88 0.85 -2.51
CA GLN A 164 -7.25 1.79 -3.45
C GLN A 164 -6.44 1.07 -4.53
N GLU A 165 -5.67 0.04 -4.17
CA GLU A 165 -4.89 -0.76 -5.11
C GLU A 165 -5.79 -1.58 -6.04
N ARG A 166 -6.91 -2.12 -5.54
CA ARG A 166 -7.93 -2.78 -6.37
C ARG A 166 -8.60 -1.79 -7.31
N ALA A 167 -8.97 -0.60 -6.82
CA ALA A 167 -9.52 0.45 -7.65
C ALA A 167 -8.53 0.86 -8.75
N LYS A 168 -7.24 1.01 -8.43
CA LYS A 168 -6.18 1.30 -9.39
C LYS A 168 -5.94 0.17 -10.39
N LYS A 169 -5.94 -1.09 -9.97
CA LYS A 169 -5.86 -2.23 -10.91
C LYS A 169 -7.07 -2.32 -11.83
N VAL A 170 -8.24 -1.94 -11.33
CA VAL A 170 -9.45 -1.79 -12.17
C VAL A 170 -9.29 -0.59 -13.12
N MET A 171 -8.63 0.50 -12.70
CA MET A 171 -8.26 1.64 -13.57
C MET A 171 -7.27 1.23 -14.68
N GLU A 172 -6.35 0.30 -14.42
CA GLU A 172 -5.39 -0.23 -15.41
C GLU A 172 -5.98 -1.33 -16.32
N GLY A 173 -7.21 -1.79 -16.06
CA GLY A 173 -7.96 -2.62 -17.01
C GLY A 173 -8.23 -1.79 -18.26
N LYS A 174 -7.69 -2.21 -19.42
CA LYS A 174 -7.64 -1.40 -20.65
C LYS A 174 -9.00 -0.73 -20.90
N PRO A 175 -9.13 0.61 -20.81
CA PRO A 175 -10.40 1.32 -21.01
C PRO A 175 -11.08 0.93 -22.33
N TYR A 176 -10.28 0.62 -23.34
CA TYR A 176 -10.71 0.08 -24.62
C TYR A 176 -11.46 -1.27 -24.53
N GLU A 177 -10.98 -2.22 -23.72
CA GLU A 177 -11.64 -3.53 -23.56
C GLU A 177 -13.00 -3.38 -22.88
N THR A 178 -13.05 -2.60 -21.79
CA THR A 178 -14.30 -2.28 -21.08
C THR A 178 -15.28 -1.54 -21.98
N LEU A 179 -14.81 -0.58 -22.77
CA LEU A 179 -15.64 0.16 -23.71
C LEU A 179 -16.22 -0.76 -24.79
N LYS A 180 -15.39 -1.64 -25.35
CA LYS A 180 -15.81 -2.63 -26.34
C LYS A 180 -16.86 -3.59 -25.78
N GLU A 181 -16.69 -4.05 -24.54
CA GLU A 181 -17.68 -4.87 -23.85
C GLU A 181 -19.00 -4.12 -23.67
N LEU A 182 -18.94 -2.88 -23.17
CA LEU A 182 -20.10 -2.02 -22.96
C LEU A 182 -20.89 -1.79 -24.26
N GLU A 183 -20.21 -1.38 -25.34
CA GLU A 183 -20.84 -1.17 -26.65
C GLU A 183 -21.48 -2.46 -27.18
N THR A 184 -20.81 -3.60 -27.02
CA THR A 184 -21.32 -4.90 -27.49
C THR A 184 -22.56 -5.32 -26.70
N LYS A 185 -22.53 -5.20 -25.38
CA LYS A 185 -23.65 -5.57 -24.49
C LYS A 185 -24.85 -4.66 -24.67
N LEU A 186 -24.64 -3.35 -24.74
CA LEU A 186 -25.71 -2.39 -25.00
C LEU A 186 -26.39 -2.65 -26.34
N ARG A 187 -25.61 -2.85 -27.40
CA ARG A 187 -26.14 -3.12 -28.73
C ARG A 187 -26.96 -4.40 -28.76
N GLY A 188 -26.43 -5.49 -28.19
CA GLY A 188 -27.13 -6.77 -28.10
C GLY A 188 -28.43 -6.67 -27.30
N PHE A 189 -28.40 -5.95 -26.18
CA PHE A 189 -29.57 -5.73 -25.33
C PHE A 189 -30.67 -4.95 -26.05
N ILE A 190 -30.32 -3.83 -26.71
CA ILE A 190 -31.28 -3.02 -27.47
C ILE A 190 -31.89 -3.83 -28.61
N SER A 191 -31.07 -4.52 -29.42
CA SER A 191 -31.59 -5.38 -30.50
C SER A 191 -32.56 -6.43 -29.98
N SER A 192 -32.15 -7.20 -28.96
CA SER A 192 -32.96 -8.30 -28.42
C SER A 192 -34.30 -7.81 -27.86
N LYS A 193 -34.30 -6.67 -27.16
CA LYS A 193 -35.54 -6.11 -26.62
C LYS A 193 -36.46 -5.57 -27.71
N LEU A 194 -35.92 -4.88 -28.71
CA LEU A 194 -36.75 -4.35 -29.80
C LEU A 194 -37.30 -5.46 -30.71
N GLU A 195 -36.49 -6.50 -30.97
CA GLU A 195 -36.89 -7.68 -31.74
C GLU A 195 -38.02 -8.45 -31.08
N SER A 196 -38.08 -8.47 -29.75
CA SER A 196 -39.19 -9.08 -29.00
C SER A 196 -40.57 -8.43 -29.24
N ILE A 197 -40.60 -7.19 -29.74
CA ILE A 197 -41.86 -6.52 -30.11
C ILE A 197 -42.23 -6.78 -31.58
N THR A 198 -41.28 -6.60 -32.49
CA THR A 198 -41.53 -6.69 -33.93
C THR A 198 -40.26 -7.21 -34.64
N PRO A 199 -40.39 -8.20 -35.54
CA PRO A 199 -39.26 -8.64 -36.37
C PRO A 199 -38.65 -7.51 -37.23
N ASN A 200 -39.44 -6.51 -37.61
CA ASN A 200 -39.01 -5.36 -38.42
C ASN A 200 -38.58 -4.15 -37.59
N TRP A 201 -38.12 -4.39 -36.36
CA TRP A 201 -37.78 -3.34 -35.40
C TRP A 201 -36.81 -2.28 -35.92
N TRP A 202 -35.87 -2.64 -36.80
CA TRP A 202 -34.94 -1.66 -37.38
C TRP A 202 -35.65 -0.56 -38.15
N LYS A 203 -36.74 -0.88 -38.87
CA LYS A 203 -37.53 0.11 -39.63
C LYS A 203 -38.58 0.78 -38.76
N GLU A 204 -39.24 0.03 -37.88
CA GLU A 204 -40.41 0.50 -37.14
C GLU A 204 -40.06 1.24 -35.84
N ARG A 205 -39.02 0.78 -35.13
CA ARG A 205 -38.72 1.21 -33.74
C ARG A 205 -37.50 2.12 -33.63
N ILE A 206 -36.64 2.19 -34.65
CA ILE A 206 -35.49 3.11 -34.67
C ILE A 206 -35.93 4.47 -35.25
N PRO A 207 -35.59 5.59 -34.61
CA PRO A 207 -35.81 6.93 -35.19
C PRO A 207 -35.21 7.08 -36.59
N ASP A 208 -35.91 7.74 -37.50
CA ASP A 208 -35.49 7.88 -38.91
C ASP A 208 -34.12 8.57 -39.07
N ASP A 209 -33.82 9.55 -38.22
CA ASP A 209 -32.54 10.27 -38.25
C ASP A 209 -31.36 9.38 -37.79
N VAL A 210 -31.58 8.50 -36.82
CA VAL A 210 -30.59 7.51 -36.36
C VAL A 210 -30.38 6.45 -37.43
N ARG A 211 -31.47 5.93 -38.00
CA ARG A 211 -31.43 4.90 -39.05
C ARG A 211 -30.64 5.38 -40.27
N LYS A 212 -30.99 6.56 -40.81
CA LYS A 212 -30.30 7.15 -41.97
C LYS A 212 -28.81 7.35 -41.71
N ARG A 213 -28.43 7.92 -40.55
CA ARG A 213 -27.03 8.10 -40.19
C ARG A 213 -26.27 6.78 -40.08
N ALA A 214 -26.87 5.75 -39.50
CA ALA A 214 -26.26 4.43 -39.36
C ALA A 214 -26.02 3.78 -40.73
N GLU A 215 -27.02 3.84 -41.62
CA GLU A 215 -26.95 3.31 -42.99
C GLU A 215 -25.92 4.07 -43.83
N GLU A 216 -25.86 5.40 -43.72
CA GLU A 216 -24.83 6.22 -44.37
C GLU A 216 -23.42 5.86 -43.88
N ARG A 217 -23.23 5.67 -42.56
CA ARG A 217 -21.94 5.25 -41.98
C ARG A 217 -21.55 3.84 -42.45
N LYS A 218 -22.50 2.91 -42.51
CA LYS A 218 -22.29 1.57 -43.07
C LYS A 218 -21.85 1.64 -44.53
N ALA A 219 -22.60 2.35 -45.37
CA ALA A 219 -22.30 2.50 -46.80
C ALA A 219 -20.93 3.16 -47.06
N LYS A 220 -20.52 4.13 -46.23
CA LYS A 220 -19.17 4.73 -46.31
C LYS A 220 -18.07 3.73 -45.96
N ASN A 221 -18.30 2.85 -44.99
CA ASN A 221 -17.33 1.85 -44.55
C ASN A 221 -17.23 0.65 -45.52
N GLU A 222 -18.34 0.28 -46.16
CA GLU A 222 -18.35 -0.79 -47.17
C GLU A 222 -17.71 -0.37 -48.50
N LYS A 223 -17.73 0.93 -48.84
CA LYS A 223 -17.08 1.50 -50.04
C LYS A 223 -15.54 1.59 -49.95
N LEU A 224 -14.91 0.85 -49.05
CA LEU A 224 -13.46 0.87 -48.89
C LEU A 224 -12.74 0.09 -50.00
N TRP A 225 -11.48 0.48 -50.21
CA TRP A 225 -10.57 0.08 -51.27
C TRP A 225 -10.45 -1.45 -51.50
N PRO A 226 -10.01 -1.90 -52.70
CA PRO A 226 -10.01 -3.32 -53.11
C PRO A 226 -9.29 -4.30 -52.18
N TRP A 227 -8.42 -3.82 -51.29
CA TRP A 227 -7.63 -4.63 -50.37
C TRP A 227 -8.27 -4.79 -48.97
N HIS A 228 -9.50 -4.31 -48.77
CA HIS A 228 -10.26 -4.54 -47.53
C HIS A 228 -11.26 -5.67 -47.67
N THR A 229 -11.27 -6.61 -46.73
CA THR A 229 -12.37 -7.58 -46.58
C THR A 229 -13.58 -6.88 -46.01
N GLN A 230 -14.66 -6.79 -46.79
CA GLN A 230 -15.94 -6.28 -46.31
C GLN A 230 -16.50 -7.23 -45.24
N LYS A 231 -16.90 -6.65 -44.10
CA LYS A 231 -17.68 -7.35 -43.08
C LYS A 231 -19.11 -6.87 -43.21
N ASP A 232 -20.02 -7.75 -43.63
CA ASP A 232 -21.46 -7.43 -43.66
C ASP A 232 -22.00 -7.43 -42.23
N LEU A 233 -21.85 -6.29 -41.56
CA LEU A 233 -22.37 -6.06 -40.22
C LEU A 233 -23.73 -5.39 -40.30
N HIS A 234 -24.62 -5.73 -39.37
CA HIS A 234 -25.90 -5.04 -39.24
C HIS A 234 -25.68 -3.53 -38.99
N PRO A 235 -26.50 -2.62 -39.55
CA PRO A 235 -26.36 -1.16 -39.36
C PRO A 235 -26.25 -0.70 -37.89
N ILE A 236 -26.78 -1.49 -36.94
CA ILE A 236 -26.65 -1.23 -35.51
C ILE A 236 -25.18 -1.27 -35.01
N HIS A 237 -24.23 -1.78 -35.78
CA HIS A 237 -22.79 -1.67 -35.46
C HIS A 237 -22.21 -0.27 -35.70
N TYR A 238 -22.96 0.62 -36.35
CA TYR A 238 -22.53 1.95 -36.78
C TYR A 238 -23.21 3.10 -36.01
N ILE A 239 -23.82 2.78 -34.87
CA ILE A 239 -24.44 3.75 -33.96
C ILE A 239 -23.55 4.04 -32.76
N ASP A 240 -23.70 5.23 -32.19
CA ASP A 240 -22.91 5.75 -31.06
C ASP A 240 -23.77 5.93 -29.77
N PHE A 241 -23.19 6.48 -28.69
CA PHE A 241 -23.93 6.64 -27.43
C PHE A 241 -25.07 7.65 -27.57
N THR A 242 -24.92 8.68 -28.39
CA THR A 242 -25.99 9.65 -28.65
C THR A 242 -27.17 9.01 -29.37
N ASP A 243 -26.90 8.05 -30.26
CA ASP A 243 -27.90 7.25 -30.95
C ASP A 243 -28.63 6.30 -29.99
N TYR A 244 -27.91 5.64 -29.07
CA TYR A 244 -28.54 4.82 -28.03
C TYR A 244 -29.52 5.63 -27.18
N VAL A 245 -29.15 6.85 -26.79
CA VAL A 245 -30.05 7.75 -26.05
C VAL A 245 -31.33 7.98 -26.86
N LYS A 246 -31.23 8.35 -28.14
CA LYS A 246 -32.42 8.58 -28.99
C LYS A 246 -33.30 7.35 -29.13
N ILE A 247 -32.71 6.16 -29.29
CA ILE A 247 -33.45 4.90 -29.43
C ILE A 247 -34.18 4.55 -28.12
N ILE A 248 -33.47 4.60 -26.99
CA ILE A 248 -34.01 4.25 -25.67
C ILE A 248 -35.10 5.24 -25.25
N THR A 249 -34.88 6.53 -25.50
CA THR A 249 -35.76 7.63 -25.06
C THR A 249 -36.96 7.88 -25.98
N ARG A 250 -37.02 7.23 -27.14
CA ARG A 250 -38.18 7.28 -28.05
C ARG A 250 -39.42 6.82 -27.30
N LYS A 251 -40.52 7.57 -27.39
CA LYS A 251 -41.70 7.42 -26.53
C LYS A 251 -42.24 5.99 -26.46
N ASP A 252 -42.47 5.38 -27.61
CA ASP A 252 -42.99 4.01 -27.74
C ASP A 252 -42.02 2.93 -27.24
N ASN A 253 -40.71 3.12 -27.43
CA ASN A 253 -39.69 2.21 -26.91
C ASN A 253 -39.54 2.34 -25.38
N TRP A 254 -39.61 3.57 -24.86
CA TRP A 254 -39.48 3.87 -23.46
C TRP A 254 -40.64 3.29 -22.65
N GLU A 255 -41.87 3.63 -23.04
CA GLU A 255 -43.10 3.18 -22.38
C GLU A 255 -43.29 1.66 -22.52
N GLY A 256 -42.88 1.08 -23.66
CA GLY A 256 -43.08 -0.35 -23.92
C GLY A 256 -42.05 -1.30 -23.30
N ILE A 257 -40.78 -0.86 -23.10
CA ILE A 257 -39.68 -1.75 -22.69
C ILE A 257 -38.82 -1.09 -21.63
N PHE A 258 -38.23 0.06 -21.96
CA PHE A 258 -37.03 0.53 -21.27
C PHE A 258 -37.32 1.12 -19.89
N VAL A 259 -38.56 1.57 -19.62
CA VAL A 259 -38.99 2.04 -18.30
C VAL A 259 -38.85 0.94 -17.23
N ALA A 260 -39.16 -0.32 -17.56
CA ALA A 260 -39.05 -1.43 -16.61
C ALA A 260 -37.58 -1.78 -16.28
N VAL A 261 -36.67 -1.44 -17.18
CA VAL A 261 -35.24 -1.77 -17.08
C VAL A 261 -34.48 -0.66 -16.36
N PHE A 262 -34.59 0.57 -16.86
CA PHE A 262 -33.79 1.70 -16.38
C PHE A 262 -34.49 2.56 -15.33
N LYS A 263 -35.81 2.37 -15.14
CA LYS A 263 -36.69 3.10 -14.22
C LYS A 263 -36.87 4.58 -14.57
N GLU A 264 -35.76 5.31 -14.73
CA GLU A 264 -35.75 6.76 -14.92
C GLU A 264 -34.98 7.15 -16.18
N LYS A 265 -35.63 7.95 -17.03
CA LYS A 265 -35.19 8.26 -18.39
C LYS A 265 -34.00 9.21 -18.40
N GLU A 266 -34.05 10.18 -17.51
CA GLU A 266 -33.07 11.26 -17.39
C GLU A 266 -31.73 10.70 -16.93
N ILE A 267 -31.73 9.78 -15.94
CA ILE A 267 -30.53 9.16 -15.40
C ILE A 267 -29.73 8.43 -16.49
N ILE A 268 -30.38 7.54 -17.25
CA ILE A 268 -29.67 6.79 -18.31
C ILE A 268 -29.23 7.72 -19.45
N SER A 269 -30.03 8.73 -19.77
CA SER A 269 -29.70 9.70 -20.82
C SER A 269 -28.46 10.53 -20.48
N VAL A 270 -28.35 11.01 -19.24
CA VAL A 270 -27.17 11.75 -18.77
C VAL A 270 -25.94 10.86 -18.79
N LYS A 271 -26.03 9.64 -18.24
CA LYS A 271 -24.89 8.69 -18.23
C LYS A 271 -24.37 8.39 -19.62
N LEU A 272 -25.25 8.07 -20.59
CA LEU A 272 -24.83 7.77 -21.95
C LEU A 272 -24.27 9.01 -22.67
N LYS A 273 -24.79 10.22 -22.42
CA LYS A 273 -24.23 11.46 -22.98
C LYS A 273 -22.84 11.77 -22.43
N GLU A 274 -22.61 11.60 -21.14
CA GLU A 274 -21.28 11.79 -20.54
C GLU A 274 -20.28 10.72 -21.00
N LEU A 275 -20.75 9.50 -21.24
CA LEU A 275 -19.91 8.44 -21.80
C LEU A 275 -19.44 8.73 -23.24
N GLU A 276 -20.15 9.56 -24.01
CA GLU A 276 -19.78 9.88 -25.40
C GLU A 276 -18.43 10.62 -25.48
N SER A 277 -18.19 11.61 -24.61
CA SER A 277 -16.90 12.33 -24.59
C SER A 277 -15.74 11.41 -24.23
N ILE A 278 -15.94 10.57 -23.21
CA ILE A 278 -14.94 9.59 -22.73
C ILE A 278 -14.69 8.52 -23.80
N ARG A 279 -15.74 8.01 -24.45
CA ARG A 279 -15.60 7.07 -25.57
C ARG A 279 -14.78 7.67 -26.70
N ASN A 280 -15.03 8.92 -27.07
CA ASN A 280 -14.28 9.58 -28.14
C ASN A 280 -12.81 9.78 -27.76
N ALA A 281 -12.51 10.12 -26.50
CA ALA A 281 -11.15 10.15 -26.00
C ALA A 281 -10.46 8.77 -26.10
N ILE A 282 -11.10 7.69 -25.63
CA ILE A 282 -10.58 6.32 -25.73
C ILE A 282 -10.36 5.90 -27.19
N ALA A 283 -11.33 6.14 -28.08
CA ALA A 283 -11.27 5.77 -29.49
C ALA A 283 -10.17 6.51 -30.26
N HIS A 284 -9.86 7.75 -29.86
CA HIS A 284 -8.75 8.53 -30.40
C HIS A 284 -7.43 8.34 -29.63
N SER A 285 -7.37 7.35 -28.73
CA SER A 285 -6.19 7.07 -27.89
C SER A 285 -5.68 8.30 -27.12
N ARG A 286 -6.60 9.19 -26.72
CA ARG A 286 -6.31 10.34 -25.86
C ARG A 286 -6.29 9.89 -24.40
N GLU A 287 -5.42 10.51 -23.61
CA GLU A 287 -5.37 10.28 -22.17
C GLU A 287 -6.66 10.80 -21.52
N LEU A 288 -7.24 9.98 -20.64
CA LEU A 288 -8.36 10.38 -19.79
C LEU A 288 -7.82 10.95 -18.49
N ASP A 289 -8.47 11.98 -17.97
CA ASP A 289 -8.16 12.43 -16.61
C ASP A 289 -8.68 11.42 -15.55
N ASN A 290 -8.29 11.62 -14.30
CA ASN A 290 -8.71 10.75 -13.19
C ASN A 290 -10.23 10.77 -12.95
N GLU A 291 -10.89 11.90 -13.18
CA GLU A 291 -12.33 12.07 -12.96
C GLU A 291 -13.14 11.40 -14.07
N GLU A 292 -12.76 11.58 -15.33
CA GLU A 292 -13.31 10.92 -16.51
C GLU A 292 -13.16 9.40 -16.42
N THR A 293 -11.98 8.93 -16.00
CA THR A 293 -11.72 7.48 -15.81
C THR A 293 -12.66 6.90 -14.76
N GLU A 294 -12.84 7.58 -13.63
CA GLU A 294 -13.72 7.11 -12.56
C GLU A 294 -15.20 7.17 -12.96
N LYS A 295 -15.64 8.24 -13.63
CA LYS A 295 -16.99 8.35 -14.21
C LYS A 295 -17.28 7.22 -15.19
N PHE A 296 -16.36 6.97 -16.14
CA PHE A 296 -16.46 5.87 -17.09
C PHE A 296 -16.66 4.54 -16.37
N ARG A 297 -15.84 4.27 -15.35
CA ARG A 297 -15.88 3.03 -14.58
C ARG A 297 -17.23 2.83 -13.87
N ILE A 298 -17.72 3.85 -13.17
CA ILE A 298 -18.99 3.79 -12.44
C ILE A 298 -20.14 3.55 -13.42
N TYR A 299 -20.23 4.37 -14.47
CA TYR A 299 -21.33 4.27 -15.43
C TYR A 299 -21.29 2.97 -16.23
N ALA A 300 -20.12 2.55 -16.71
CA ALA A 300 -19.98 1.29 -17.43
C ALA A 300 -20.42 0.11 -16.56
N ARG A 301 -20.00 0.06 -15.29
CA ARG A 301 -20.41 -1.00 -14.35
C ARG A 301 -21.91 -1.02 -14.12
N GLU A 302 -22.52 0.13 -13.84
CA GLU A 302 -23.95 0.22 -13.54
C GLU A 302 -24.80 -0.18 -14.76
N ILE A 303 -24.42 0.29 -15.94
CA ILE A 303 -25.12 -0.05 -17.18
C ILE A 303 -24.96 -1.55 -17.47
N LEU A 304 -23.73 -2.09 -17.43
CA LEU A 304 -23.47 -3.52 -17.64
C LEU A 304 -24.23 -4.40 -16.65
N LYS A 305 -24.38 -3.98 -15.39
CA LYS A 305 -25.18 -4.70 -14.40
C LYS A 305 -26.68 -4.71 -14.76
N THR A 306 -27.16 -3.64 -15.39
CA THR A 306 -28.57 -3.44 -15.75
C THR A 306 -28.94 -4.17 -17.04
N VAL A 307 -28.04 -4.27 -18.02
CA VAL A 307 -28.29 -4.90 -19.33
C VAL A 307 -27.86 -6.36 -19.39
N ARG A 308 -27.76 -7.02 -18.23
CA ARG A 308 -27.42 -8.44 -18.10
C ARG A 308 -28.55 -9.36 -18.53
#